data_AF-A0A936UD28-F1
#
_entry.id   AF-A0A936UD28-F1
#
_cell.length_a   1.000
_cell.length_b   1.000
_cell.length_c   1.000
_cell.angle_alpha   90.00
_cell.angle_beta   90.00
_cell.angle_gamma   90.00
#
_symmetry.space_group_name_H-M   'P 1'
#
loop_
_entity.id
_entity.type
_entity.pdbx_description
1 polymer ?
#
loop_
_entity_poly.entity_id
_entity_poly.type
_entity_poly.pdbx_seq_one_letter_code
_entity_poly.pdbx_strand_id
1 'polypeptide(L)'
;MNPRKLLLKALQSPHNLRFAEVCSLAEAFGFRLSRTGGSHHIYVHPAIPELLNLQEVQGQAKAYQVRQLLRLVERHNLEIGDAE
;
A
#
# COMPACT_ATOMS: atom_id res chain seq x y z
N MET A 1 -6.11 0.13 -12.25
CA MET A 1 -4.73 -0.38 -12.49
C MET A 1 -4.71 -1.87 -12.21
N ASN A 2 -3.84 -2.65 -12.85
CA ASN A 2 -3.72 -4.09 -12.56
C ASN A 2 -2.90 -4.28 -11.27
N PRO A 3 -3.50 -4.82 -10.18
CA PRO A 3 -2.82 -4.93 -8.88
C PRO A 3 -1.58 -5.82 -8.91
N ARG A 4 -1.62 -6.93 -9.67
CA ARG A 4 -0.48 -7.85 -9.81
C ARG A 4 0.72 -7.17 -10.49
N LYS A 5 0.47 -6.31 -11.48
CA LYS A 5 1.53 -5.49 -12.10
C LYS A 5 2.12 -4.47 -11.12
N LEU A 6 1.28 -3.86 -10.27
CA LEU A 6 1.76 -2.93 -9.23
C LEU A 6 2.58 -3.65 -8.15
N LEU A 7 2.17 -4.84 -7.74
CA LEU A 7 2.92 -5.68 -6.81
C LEU A 7 4.32 -5.99 -7.35
N LEU A 8 4.43 -6.44 -8.60
CA LEU A 8 5.72 -6.69 -9.25
C LEU A 8 6.60 -5.43 -9.27
N LYS A 9 6.02 -4.27 -9.60
CA LYS A 9 6.72 -2.99 -9.57
C LYS A 9 7.20 -2.63 -8.16
N ALA A 10 6.37 -2.84 -7.13
CA ALA A 10 6.72 -2.58 -5.74
C ALA A 10 7.87 -3.47 -5.25
N LEU A 11 7.88 -4.75 -5.65
CA LEU A 11 8.95 -5.69 -5.32
C LEU A 11 10.28 -5.33 -6.00
N GLN A 12 10.24 -4.95 -7.28
CA GLN A 12 11.46 -4.67 -8.06
C GLN A 12 12.01 -3.26 -7.82
N SER A 13 11.15 -2.28 -7.61
CA SER A 13 11.52 -0.86 -7.57
C SER A 13 10.70 -0.09 -6.54
N PRO A 14 10.83 -0.40 -5.23
CA PRO A 14 10.03 0.22 -4.17
C PRO A 14 10.21 1.73 -4.02
N HIS A 15 11.27 2.30 -4.62
CA HIS A 15 11.55 3.74 -4.63
C HIS A 15 10.92 4.49 -5.81
N ASN A 16 10.29 3.78 -6.76
CA ASN A 16 9.76 4.36 -8.00
C ASN A 16 8.25 4.09 -8.13
N LEU A 17 7.49 4.37 -7.07
CA LEU A 17 6.03 4.26 -7.09
C LEU A 17 5.38 5.60 -6.74
N ARG A 18 4.46 6.00 -7.63
CA ARG A 18 3.59 7.13 -7.37
C ARG A 18 2.77 6.86 -6.12
N PHE A 19 2.45 7.90 -5.37
CA PHE A 19 1.65 7.76 -4.16
C PHE A 19 0.32 7.02 -4.42
N ALA A 20 -0.38 7.41 -5.49
CA ALA A 20 -1.61 6.75 -5.93
C ALA A 20 -1.41 5.26 -6.27
N GLU A 21 -0.26 4.87 -6.82
CA GLU A 21 0.05 3.46 -7.12
C GLU A 21 0.12 2.62 -5.83
N VAL A 22 0.69 3.18 -4.76
CA VAL A 22 0.82 2.49 -3.47
C VAL A 22 -0.51 2.45 -2.73
N CYS A 23 -1.31 3.52 -2.80
CA CYS A 23 -2.67 3.53 -2.25
C CYS A 23 -3.54 2.46 -2.92
N SER A 24 -3.56 2.41 -4.26
CA SER A 24 -4.31 1.36 -4.99
C SER A 24 -3.80 -0.04 -4.68
N LEU A 25 -2.48 -0.22 -4.47
CA LEU A 25 -1.93 -1.51 -4.08
C LEU A 25 -2.35 -1.91 -2.66
N ALA A 26 -2.32 -0.98 -1.70
CA ALA A 26 -2.79 -1.23 -0.34
C ALA A 26 -4.27 -1.65 -0.33
N GLU A 27 -5.12 -0.93 -1.07
CA GLU A 27 -6.55 -1.24 -1.20
C GLU A 27 -6.79 -2.61 -1.85
N ALA A 28 -5.97 -2.98 -2.84
CA ALA A 28 -6.05 -4.30 -3.46
C ALA A 28 -5.71 -5.45 -2.49
N PHE A 29 -4.88 -5.19 -1.48
CA PHE A 29 -4.62 -6.11 -0.36
C PHE A 29 -5.66 -6.01 0.77
N GLY A 30 -6.79 -5.34 0.54
CA GLY A 30 -7.88 -5.24 1.51
C GLY A 30 -7.72 -4.16 2.57
N PHE A 31 -6.66 -3.34 2.50
CA PHE A 31 -6.54 -2.18 3.39
C PHE A 31 -7.61 -1.13 3.03
N ARG A 32 -8.13 -0.46 4.04
CA ARG A 32 -9.17 0.58 3.90
C ARG A 32 -8.65 1.89 4.44
N LEU A 33 -8.86 2.96 3.69
CA LEU A 33 -8.50 4.30 4.13
C LEU A 33 -9.36 4.67 5.35
N SER A 34 -8.71 4.90 6.49
CA SER A 34 -9.37 5.21 7.76
C SER A 34 -9.39 6.72 8.01
N ARG A 35 -8.27 7.39 7.76
CA ARG A 35 -8.13 8.83 7.98
C ARG A 35 -7.14 9.45 7.01
N THR A 36 -7.42 10.67 6.59
CA THR A 36 -6.48 11.54 5.87
C THR A 36 -6.16 12.77 6.71
N GLY A 37 -4.93 13.27 6.58
CA GLY A 37 -4.45 14.46 7.28
C GLY A 37 -3.27 15.09 6.54
N GLY A 38 -3.52 16.18 5.81
CA GLY A 38 -2.53 16.75 4.90
C GLY A 38 -2.12 15.70 3.85
N SER A 39 -0.82 15.47 3.70
CA SER A 39 -0.27 14.46 2.78
C SER A 39 -0.21 13.03 3.36
N HIS A 40 -0.71 12.79 4.57
CA HIS A 40 -0.70 11.48 5.20
C HIS A 40 -2.04 10.76 5.06
N HIS A 41 -1.98 9.49 4.67
CA HIS A 41 -3.11 8.58 4.58
C HIS A 41 -2.86 7.40 5.53
N ILE A 42 -3.78 7.20 6.47
CA ILE A 42 -3.75 6.08 7.40
C ILE A 42 -4.73 5.02 6.91
N TYR A 43 -4.20 3.83 6.68
CA TYR A 43 -4.91 2.65 6.25
C TYR A 43 -5.00 1.62 7.39
N VAL A 44 -6.15 0.95 7.48
CA VAL A 44 -6.43 -0.15 8.41
C VAL A 44 -6.79 -1.40 7.62
N HIS A 45 -6.59 -2.59 8.18
CA HIS A 45 -7.01 -3.84 7.55
C HIS A 45 -7.78 -4.68 8.58
N PRO A 46 -8.95 -5.25 8.25
CA PRO A 46 -9.82 -5.90 9.24
C PRO A 46 -9.20 -7.16 9.87
N ALA A 47 -8.28 -7.83 9.17
CA ALA A 47 -7.65 -9.06 9.64
C ALA A 47 -6.36 -8.84 10.46
N ILE A 48 -5.82 -7.61 10.54
CA ILE A 48 -4.54 -7.35 11.24
C ILE A 48 -4.63 -6.08 12.10
N PRO A 49 -3.97 -6.02 13.25
CA PRO A 49 -3.99 -4.84 14.12
C PRO A 49 -3.08 -3.71 13.64
N GLU A 50 -2.07 -3.98 12.78
CA GLU A 50 -1.11 -2.97 12.35
C GLU A 50 -1.71 -1.94 11.37
N LEU A 51 -1.38 -0.67 11.61
CA LEU A 51 -1.72 0.43 10.72
C LEU A 51 -0.68 0.60 9.62
N LEU A 52 -1.14 0.93 8.42
CA LEU A 52 -0.28 1.38 7.33
C LEU A 52 -0.41 2.89 7.17
N ASN A 53 0.67 3.62 7.44
CA ASN A 53 0.72 5.07 7.22
C ASN A 53 1.52 5.38 5.96
N LEU A 54 0.84 5.92 4.95
CA LEU A 54 1.43 6.36 3.69
C LEU A 54 1.53 7.88 3.67
N GLN A 55 2.65 8.41 3.20
CA GLN A 55 2.86 9.85 3.05
C GLN A 55 3.18 10.17 1.60
N GLU A 56 2.42 11.11 1.04
CA GLU A 56 2.69 11.70 -0.26
C GLU A 56 3.81 12.74 -0.14
N VAL A 57 4.79 12.64 -1.05
CA VAL A 57 5.86 13.63 -1.24
C VAL A 57 6.12 13.77 -2.75
N GLN A 58 5.79 14.94 -3.32
CA GLN A 58 6.05 15.25 -4.73
C GLN A 58 5.51 14.20 -5.74
N GLY A 59 4.30 13.71 -5.48
CA GLY A 59 3.58 12.69 -6.24
C GLY A 59 4.02 11.25 -5.97
N GLN A 60 5.01 11.04 -5.09
CA GLN A 60 5.60 9.73 -4.80
C GLN A 60 5.27 9.26 -3.39
N ALA A 61 5.26 7.94 -3.20
CA ALA A 61 5.29 7.35 -1.87
C ALA A 61 6.74 7.22 -1.38
N LYS A 62 6.96 7.28 -0.07
CA LYS A 62 8.29 7.01 0.47
C LYS A 62 8.64 5.53 0.33
N ALA A 63 9.83 5.22 -0.16
CA ALA A 63 10.27 3.86 -0.45
C ALA A 63 10.19 2.90 0.75
N TYR A 64 10.41 3.40 1.97
CA TYR A 64 10.28 2.57 3.17
C TYR A 64 8.82 2.20 3.48
N GLN A 65 7.85 3.06 3.13
CA GLN A 65 6.43 2.79 3.34
C GLN A 65 5.93 1.71 2.38
N VAL A 66 6.45 1.70 1.15
CA VAL A 66 6.24 0.59 0.21
C VAL A 66 6.77 -0.71 0.80
N ARG A 67 7.99 -0.71 1.34
CA ARG A 67 8.56 -1.89 2.02
C ARG A 67 7.77 -2.29 3.27
N GLN A 68 7.17 -1.35 3.99
CA GLN A 68 6.30 -1.64 5.13
C GLN A 68 5.02 -2.35 4.68
N LEU A 69 4.35 -1.86 3.63
CA LEU A 69 3.21 -2.54 3.03
C LEU A 69 3.56 -3.98 2.65
N LEU A 70 4.64 -4.17 1.87
CA LEU A 70 5.07 -5.50 1.44
C LEU A 70 5.37 -6.45 2.62
N ARG A 71 5.97 -5.92 3.69
CA ARG A 71 6.26 -6.70 4.90
C ARG A 71 5.00 -7.11 5.66
N LEU A 72 3.99 -6.24 5.73
CA LEU A 72 2.71 -6.57 6.34
C LEU A 72 1.99 -7.65 5.53
N VAL A 73 2.00 -7.51 4.20
CA VAL A 73 1.45 -8.50 3.27
C VAL A 73 2.11 -9.86 3.45
N GLU A 74 3.44 -9.91 3.45
CA GLU A 74 4.21 -11.15 3.63
C GLU A 74 3.98 -11.78 5.01
N ARG A 75 4.06 -10.97 6.08
CA ARG A 75 3.91 -11.45 7.47
C ARG A 75 2.55 -12.07 7.74
N HIS A 76 1.49 -11.47 7.20
CA HIS A 76 0.10 -11.86 7.47
C HIS A 76 -0.52 -12.65 6.32
N ASN A 77 0.28 -13.01 5.31
CA ASN A 77 -0.16 -13.72 4.11
C ASN A 77 -1.41 -13.08 3.47
N LEU A 78 -1.40 -11.75 3.34
CA LEU A 78 -2.52 -11.01 2.76
C LEU A 78 -2.53 -11.24 1.24
N GLU A 79 -3.71 -11.58 0.72
CA GLU A 79 -3.88 -11.82 -0.71
C GLU A 79 -4.49 -10.60 -1.39
N ILE A 80 -4.18 -10.44 -2.68
CA ILE A 80 -4.88 -9.46 -3.50
C ILE A 80 -6.30 -9.99 -3.69
N GLY A 81 -7.29 -9.27 -3.19
CA GLY A 81 -8.68 -9.61 -3.45
C GLY A 81 -8.93 -9.58 -4.96
N ASP A 82 -9.61 -10.60 -5.49
CA ASP A 82 -10.17 -10.49 -6.82
C ASP A 82 -11.21 -9.36 -6.75
N ALA A 83 -10.89 -8.22 -7.37
CA ALA A 83 -11.87 -7.17 -7.57
C ALA A 83 -12.97 -7.77 -8.47
N GLU A 84 -14.08 -8.17 -7.87
CA GLU A 84 -15.34 -8.39 -8.58
C GLU A 84 -15.79 -7.10 -9.27
#